data_AF-A0A355WD60-F1
#
_entry.id   AF-A0A355WD60-F1
#
_cell.length_a   1.000
_cell.length_b   1.000
_cell.length_c   1.000
_cell.angle_alpha   90.00
_cell.angle_beta   90.00
_cell.angle_gamma   90.00
#
_symmetry.space_group_name_H-M   'P 1'
#
loop_
_entity.id
_entity.type
_entity.pdbx_description
1 polymer ?
#
loop_
_entity_poly.entity_id
_entity_poly.type
_entity_poly.pdbx_seq_one_letter_code
_entity_poly.pdbx_strand_id
1 'polypeptide(L)'
;MITALSNLFRISLSKGKEIITFGEEIEHVKSYLFIQQERFKDKLKYSINYDESLNNFKVLKLIIQPIVENAINHGIKTKRENGFINISIEKKENDIY
;
A
#
# COMPACT_ATOMS: atom_id res chain seq x y z
N MET A 1 -10.13 -11.43 -6.38
CA MET A 1 -10.31 -11.51 -4.90
C MET A 1 -9.37 -12.53 -4.24
N ILE A 2 -9.36 -13.82 -4.63
CA ILE A 2 -8.51 -14.85 -3.99
C ILE A 2 -7.01 -14.49 -4.08
N THR A 3 -6.52 -14.06 -5.26
CA THR A 3 -5.12 -13.66 -5.46
C THR A 3 -4.68 -12.51 -4.55
N ALA A 4 -5.52 -11.50 -4.38
CA ALA A 4 -5.23 -10.35 -3.52
C ALA A 4 -5.11 -10.78 -2.05
N LEU A 5 -6.00 -11.65 -1.59
CA LEU A 5 -5.95 -12.19 -0.24
C LEU A 5 -4.70 -13.07 -0.04
N SER A 6 -4.37 -13.91 -1.01
CA SER A 6 -3.13 -14.71 -0.98
C SER A 6 -1.88 -13.82 -0.93
N ASN A 7 -1.85 -12.72 -1.68
CA ASN A 7 -0.73 -11.77 -1.67
C ASN A 7 -0.62 -11.04 -0.32
N LEU A 8 -1.76 -10.67 0.28
CA LEU A 8 -1.79 -10.07 1.61
C LEU A 8 -1.15 -10.99 2.66
N PHE A 9 -1.46 -12.28 2.63
CA PHE A 9 -0.87 -13.26 3.55
C PHE A 9 0.58 -13.61 3.22
N ARG A 10 0.98 -13.61 1.94
CA ARG A 10 2.33 -13.99 1.50
C ARG A 10 3.41 -13.14 2.17
N ILE A 11 3.20 -11.83 2.26
CA ILE A 11 4.19 -10.92 2.85
C ILE A 11 4.16 -10.95 4.38
N SER A 12 2.99 -11.14 5.00
CA SER A 12 2.91 -11.37 6.45
C SER A 12 3.61 -12.67 6.86
N LEU A 13 3.58 -13.69 5.99
CA LEU A 13 4.17 -15.01 6.20
C LEU A 13 5.57 -15.18 5.56
N SER A 14 6.29 -14.09 5.27
CA SER A 14 7.60 -14.03 4.56
C SER A 14 8.78 -14.80 5.21
N LYS A 15 8.54 -15.87 5.97
CA LYS A 15 9.55 -16.72 6.62
C LYS A 15 10.51 -15.92 7.51
N GLY A 16 10.01 -14.86 8.16
CA GLY A 16 10.82 -14.02 9.05
C GLY A 16 11.72 -13.00 8.35
N LYS A 17 11.67 -12.86 7.01
CA LYS A 17 12.36 -11.74 6.34
C LYS A 17 11.74 -10.41 6.78
N GLU A 18 12.58 -9.48 7.22
CA GLU A 18 12.19 -8.12 7.57
C GLU A 18 12.35 -7.15 6.39
N ILE A 19 13.18 -7.52 5.41
CA ILE A 19 13.50 -6.71 4.24
C ILE A 19 12.94 -7.39 2.98
N ILE A 20 12.18 -6.63 2.19
CA ILE A 20 11.62 -7.03 0.90
C ILE A 20 11.97 -6.00 -0.18
N THR A 21 11.68 -6.31 -1.43
CA THR A 21 11.75 -5.31 -2.50
C THR A 21 10.61 -4.30 -2.36
N PHE A 22 10.84 -3.07 -2.78
CA PHE A 22 9.79 -2.05 -2.83
C PHE A 22 8.62 -2.47 -3.72
N GLY A 23 8.90 -3.18 -4.82
CA GLY A 23 7.87 -3.78 -5.67
C GLY A 23 6.97 -4.76 -4.90
N GLU A 24 7.54 -5.63 -4.07
CA GLU A 24 6.76 -6.52 -3.19
C GLU A 24 5.89 -5.73 -2.20
N GLU A 25 6.44 -4.67 -1.58
CA GLU A 25 5.67 -3.80 -0.67
C GLU A 25 4.49 -3.12 -1.40
N ILE A 26 4.71 -2.60 -2.60
CA ILE A 26 3.66 -1.95 -3.41
C ILE A 26 2.59 -2.96 -3.83
N GLU A 27 2.96 -4.18 -4.21
CA GLU A 27 1.99 -5.23 -4.54
C GLU A 27 1.14 -5.64 -3.32
N HIS A 28 1.71 -5.57 -2.11
CA HIS A 28 0.93 -5.74 -0.88
C HIS A 28 -0.11 -4.64 -0.70
N VAL A 29 0.33 -3.39 -0.82
CA VAL A 29 -0.53 -2.21 -0.68
C VAL A 29 -1.65 -2.21 -1.71
N LYS A 30 -1.35 -2.52 -2.97
CA LYS A 30 -2.35 -2.70 -4.04
C LYS A 30 -3.36 -3.79 -3.69
N SER A 31 -2.88 -4.95 -3.22
CA SER A 31 -3.76 -6.05 -2.83
C SER A 31 -4.69 -5.67 -1.67
N TYR A 32 -4.17 -4.97 -0.67
CA TYR A 32 -4.97 -4.44 0.44
C TYR A 32 -6.01 -3.43 -0.04
N LEU A 33 -5.61 -2.41 -0.81
CA LEU A 33 -6.50 -1.38 -1.33
C LEU A 33 -7.58 -1.95 -2.23
N PHE A 34 -7.25 -2.95 -3.06
CA PHE A 34 -8.24 -3.69 -3.86
C PHE A 34 -9.30 -4.35 -2.97
N ILE A 35 -8.90 -5.08 -1.93
CA ILE A 35 -9.84 -5.71 -0.99
C ILE A 35 -10.73 -4.67 -0.30
N GLN A 36 -10.16 -3.53 0.09
CA GLN A 36 -10.92 -2.46 0.72
C GLN A 36 -11.86 -1.77 -0.26
N GLN A 37 -11.44 -1.56 -1.51
CA GLN A 37 -12.30 -1.02 -2.55
C GLN A 37 -13.49 -1.94 -2.81
N GLU A 38 -13.29 -3.25 -2.87
CA GLU A 38 -14.40 -4.21 -2.97
C GLU A 38 -15.37 -4.11 -1.78
N ARG A 39 -14.83 -3.91 -0.56
CA ARG A 39 -15.62 -3.76 0.67
C ARG A 39 -16.44 -2.46 0.70
N PHE A 40 -15.85 -1.35 0.27
CA PHE A 40 -16.48 -0.02 0.34
C PHE A 40 -17.15 0.41 -0.98
N LYS A 41 -17.02 -0.38 -2.04
CA LYS A 41 -17.53 -0.13 -3.40
C LYS A 41 -17.16 1.27 -3.88
N ASP A 42 -18.11 2.01 -4.43
CA ASP A 42 -17.92 3.36 -5.00
C ASP A 42 -17.45 4.41 -3.99
N LYS A 43 -17.48 4.09 -2.67
CA LYS A 43 -17.01 5.01 -1.63
C LYS A 43 -15.50 5.08 -1.52
N LEU A 44 -14.75 4.16 -2.11
CA LEU A 44 -13.30 4.17 -2.08
C LEU A 44 -12.73 4.08 -3.50
N LYS A 45 -12.01 5.13 -3.90
CA LYS A 45 -11.13 5.12 -5.07
C LYS A 45 -9.69 5.38 -4.62
N TYR A 46 -8.72 4.89 -5.37
CA TYR A 46 -7.32 5.14 -5.05
C TYR A 46 -6.43 5.25 -6.30
N SER A 47 -5.28 5.90 -6.13
CA SER A 47 -4.17 5.91 -7.08
C SER A 47 -2.85 5.72 -6.34
N ILE A 48 -1.91 5.05 -7.01
CA ILE A 48 -0.54 4.88 -6.53
C ILE A 48 0.36 5.35 -7.66
N ASN A 49 1.17 6.38 -7.39
CA ASN A 49 2.12 6.95 -8.33
C ASN A 49 3.54 6.86 -7.78
N TYR A 50 4.44 6.26 -8.53
CA TYR A 50 5.84 6.11 -8.18
C TYR A 50 6.67 5.80 -9.43
N ASP A 51 7.98 6.03 -9.35
CA ASP A 51 8.91 5.61 -10.40
C ASP A 51 9.20 4.11 -10.29
N GLU A 52 8.95 3.34 -11.36
CA GLU A 52 9.23 1.90 -11.40
C GLU A 52 10.70 1.54 -11.16
N SER A 53 11.63 2.50 -11.35
CA SER A 53 13.04 2.35 -10.99
C SER A 53 13.23 2.00 -9.50
N LEU A 54 12.24 2.34 -8.67
CA LEU A 54 12.22 2.04 -7.24
C LEU A 54 11.94 0.57 -6.92
N ASN A 55 11.38 -0.23 -7.83
CA ASN A 55 10.89 -1.58 -7.55
C ASN A 55 11.96 -2.48 -6.89
N ASN A 56 13.23 -2.35 -7.26
CA ASN A 56 14.32 -3.20 -6.76
C ASN A 56 14.94 -2.70 -5.44
N PHE A 57 14.54 -1.54 -4.92
CA PHE A 57 15.04 -1.02 -3.66
C PHE A 57 14.64 -1.94 -2.51
N LYS A 58 15.53 -2.08 -1.53
CA LYS A 58 15.26 -2.87 -0.33
C LYS A 58 14.64 -1.98 0.73
N VAL A 59 13.48 -2.40 1.22
CA VAL A 59 12.71 -1.68 2.24
C VAL A 59 12.32 -2.63 3.36
N LEU A 60 12.08 -2.07 4.54
CA LEU A 60 11.40 -2.80 5.59
C LEU A 60 10.00 -3.16 5.12
N LYS A 61 9.59 -4.40 5.38
CA LYS A 61 8.23 -4.85 5.07
C LYS A 61 7.19 -4.04 5.85
N LEU A 62 6.02 -3.87 5.24
CA LEU A 62 4.82 -3.31 5.85
C LEU A 62 5.00 -1.88 6.40
N ILE A 63 5.92 -1.10 5.83
CA ILE A 63 6.09 0.32 6.23
C ILE A 63 4.99 1.21 5.66
N ILE A 64 4.46 0.88 4.48
CA ILE A 64 3.41 1.67 3.83
C ILE A 64 2.03 1.26 4.37
N GLN A 65 1.86 -0.03 4.69
CA GLN A 65 0.60 -0.59 5.18
C GLN A 65 -0.06 0.22 6.31
N PRO A 66 0.59 0.55 7.45
CA PRO A 66 -0.07 1.24 8.55
C PRO A 66 -0.59 2.63 8.17
N ILE A 67 0.09 3.32 7.24
CA ILE A 67 -0.34 4.64 6.75
C ILE A 67 -1.64 4.48 5.93
N VAL A 68 -1.67 3.49 5.05
CA VAL A 68 -2.85 3.19 4.22
C VAL A 68 -4.02 2.69 5.06
N GLU A 69 -3.77 1.83 6.05
CA GLU A 69 -4.76 1.37 7.01
C GLU A 69 -5.37 2.55 7.78
N ASN A 70 -4.54 3.48 8.24
CA ASN A 70 -5.00 4.67 8.95
C ASN A 70 -5.86 5.57 8.05
N ALA A 71 -5.46 5.77 6.78
CA ALA A 71 -6.23 6.56 5.82
C ALA A 71 -7.63 5.96 5.59
N ILE A 72 -7.75 4.64 5.55
CA ILE A 72 -9.05 3.97 5.39
C ILE A 72 -9.87 4.02 6.68
N ASN A 73 -9.28 3.60 7.82
CA ASN A 73 -9.99 3.46 9.09
C ASN A 73 -10.46 4.80 9.65
N HIS A 74 -9.65 5.85 9.51
CA HIS A 74 -9.93 7.16 10.09
C HIS A 74 -10.37 8.19 9.05
N GLY A 75 -10.00 8.04 7.79
CA GLY A 75 -10.39 8.94 6.70
C GLY A 75 -11.63 8.48 5.92
N ILE A 76 -11.58 7.28 5.34
CA ILE A 76 -12.66 6.78 4.46
C ILE A 76 -13.88 6.34 5.25
N LYS A 77 -13.69 5.56 6.32
CA LYS A 77 -14.80 5.01 7.11
C LYS A 77 -15.63 6.07 7.82
N THR A 78 -15.03 7.21 8.15
CA THR A 78 -15.69 8.33 8.86
C THR A 78 -16.34 9.32 7.90
N LYS A 79 -15.99 9.30 6.61
CA LYS A 79 -16.58 10.17 5.60
C LYS A 79 -18.01 9.74 5.25
N ARG A 80 -18.90 10.73 5.11
CA ARG A 80 -20.27 10.52 4.59
C ARG A 80 -20.28 10.37 3.07
N GLU A 81 -19.31 10.99 2.40
CA GLU A 81 -19.16 11.04 0.94
C GLU A 81 -18.09 10.07 0.42
N ASN A 82 -18.00 9.93 -0.90
CA ASN A 82 -16.95 9.12 -1.54
C ASN A 82 -15.56 9.67 -1.21
N GLY A 83 -14.62 8.78 -0.92
CA GLY A 83 -13.25 9.10 -0.58
C GLY A 83 -12.26 8.66 -1.65
N PHE A 84 -11.15 9.40 -1.71
CA PHE A 84 -10.04 9.12 -2.60
C PHE A 84 -8.74 9.04 -1.80
N ILE A 85 -7.96 7.98 -2.01
CA ILE A 85 -6.62 7.84 -1.44
C ILE A 85 -5.60 8.00 -2.57
N ASN A 86 -4.78 9.04 -2.50
CA ASN A 86 -3.63 9.19 -3.38
C ASN A 86 -2.35 8.81 -2.63
N ILE A 87 -1.57 7.89 -3.19
CA ILE A 87 -0.26 7.51 -2.67
C ILE A 87 0.78 7.95 -3.69
N SER A 88 1.75 8.74 -3.26
CA SER A 88 2.84 9.21 -4.10
C SER A 88 4.17 8.93 -3.42
N ILE A 89 5.09 8.28 -4.14
CA ILE A 89 6.42 7.95 -3.65
C ILE A 89 7.44 8.59 -4.58
N GLU A 90 8.31 9.41 -4.01
CA GLU A 90 9.35 10.12 -4.73
C GLU A 90 10.70 9.85 -4.07
N LYS A 91 11.71 9.59 -4.90
CA LYS A 91 13.09 9.58 -4.44
C LYS A 91 13.55 11.02 -4.33
N LYS A 92 13.82 11.48 -3.12
CA LYS A 92 14.58 12.73 -2.94
C LYS A 92 16.06 12.39 -3.09
N GLU A 93 16.73 13.06 -4.03
CA GLU A 93 18.19 13.11 -4.00
C GLU A 93 18.59 13.85 -2.73
N ASN A 94 19.54 13.29 -1.98
CA ASN A 94 19.92 13.74 -0.63
C ASN A 94 19.91 15.26 -0.48
N ASP A 95 19.13 15.74 0.49
CA ASP A 95 19.62 16.85 1.31
C ASP A 95 20.91 16.35 1.96
N ILE A 96 22.01 16.94 1.52
CA ILE A 96 23.35 16.82 2.11
C ILE A 96 23.21 17.20 3.59
N TYR A 97 23.48 16.26 4.50
CA TYR A 97 23.83 16.54 5.90
C TYR A 97 25.16 15.87 6.21
#